data_AF-A0A1G3UYH2-F1
#
_entry.id   AF-A0A1G3UYH2-F1
#
_cell.length_a   1.000
_cell.length_b   1.000
_cell.length_c   1.000
_cell.angle_alpha   90.00
_cell.angle_beta   90.00
_cell.angle_gamma   90.00
#
_symmetry.space_group_name_H-M   'P 1'
#
loop_
_entity.id
_entity.type
_entity.pdbx_description
1 polymer ?
#
loop_
_entity_poly.entity_id
_entity_poly.type
_entity_poly.pdbx_seq_one_letter_code
_entity_poly.pdbx_strand_id
1 'polypeptide(L)'
;MVEGAGAVGVAALLHNKLEHLKGKKVAVVLSGGNMDVTLLSVIIEKGLLKSGRKMKLTVTLIDKPGSLMRFTEILQLLNANIVHIAYDRTSISLDYGDANVTVHVETKGEEHQKAIYKVLKEENYIRD
;
A
#
# COMPACT_ATOMS: atom_id res chain seq x y z
N MET A 1 1.03 21.70 9.39
CA MET A 1 1.44 20.30 9.61
C MET A 1 1.91 20.18 11.05
N VAL A 2 1.67 19.03 11.69
CA VAL A 2 2.19 18.75 13.04
C VAL A 2 2.99 17.46 13.05
N GLU A 3 4.03 17.43 13.87
CA GLU A 3 4.85 16.25 14.08
C GLU A 3 4.22 15.24 15.05
N GLY A 4 4.79 14.04 15.14
CA GLY A 4 4.24 12.97 15.98
C GLY A 4 4.08 13.38 17.44
N ALA A 5 5.08 14.06 18.02
CA ALA A 5 5.01 14.57 19.39
C ALA A 5 3.93 15.66 19.54
N GLY A 6 3.85 16.61 18.60
CA GLY A 6 2.83 17.66 18.59
C GLY A 6 1.40 17.16 18.38
N ALA A 7 1.23 15.95 17.83
CA ALA A 7 -0.08 15.32 17.59
C ALA A 7 -0.47 14.27 18.64
N VAL A 8 0.38 13.98 19.64
CA VAL A 8 0.17 12.87 20.60
C VAL A 8 -1.15 12.97 21.36
N GLY A 9 -1.55 14.19 21.74
CA GLY A 9 -2.82 14.42 22.44
C GLY A 9 -4.03 14.06 21.58
N VAL A 10 -3.99 14.39 20.28
CA VAL A 10 -5.04 14.01 19.33
C VAL A 10 -5.07 12.50 19.12
N ALA A 11 -3.90 11.88 18.97
CA ALA A 11 -3.79 10.43 18.82
C ALA A 11 -4.37 9.69 20.04
N ALA A 12 -4.08 10.14 21.26
CA ALA A 12 -4.62 9.57 22.49
C ALA A 12 -6.16 9.63 22.54
N LEU A 13 -6.76 10.74 22.08
CA LEU A 13 -8.22 10.86 21.99
C LEU A 13 -8.82 9.95 20.90
N LEU A 14 -8.25 9.94 19.69
CA LEU A 14 -8.75 9.10 18.58
C LEU A 14 -8.69 7.61 18.90
N HIS A 15 -7.70 7.19 19.69
CA HIS A 15 -7.53 5.80 20.11
C HIS A 15 -8.17 5.49 21.48
N ASN A 16 -9.05 6.37 21.98
CA ASN A 16 -9.79 6.18 23.23
C ASN A 16 -8.89 5.85 24.44
N LYS A 17 -7.68 6.43 24.51
CA LYS A 17 -6.72 6.17 25.60
C LYS A 17 -6.99 6.97 26.87
N LEU A 18 -7.92 7.93 26.84
CA LEU A 18 -8.22 8.85 27.93
C LEU A 18 -9.70 8.76 28.32
N GLU A 19 -10.14 7.61 28.83
CA GLU A 19 -11.57 7.33 29.13
C GLU A 19 -12.21 8.35 30.09
N HIS A 20 -11.44 8.87 31.04
CA HIS A 20 -11.87 9.90 32.00
C HIS A 20 -12.26 11.26 31.35
N LEU A 21 -11.98 11.43 30.05
CA LEU A 21 -12.35 12.61 29.27
C LEU A 21 -13.61 12.40 28.40
N LYS A 22 -14.20 11.20 28.37
CA LYS A 22 -15.37 10.89 27.55
C LYS A 22 -16.55 11.81 27.88
N GLY A 23 -17.18 12.38 26.84
CA GLY A 23 -18.31 13.30 26.97
C GLY A 23 -17.96 14.73 27.42
N LYS A 24 -16.67 15.03 27.66
CA LYS A 24 -16.21 16.38 28.03
C LYS A 24 -15.85 17.19 26.78
N LYS A 25 -15.95 18.51 26.88
CA LYS A 25 -15.36 19.42 25.89
C LYS A 25 -13.87 19.53 26.18
N VAL A 26 -13.04 19.03 25.27
CA VAL A 26 -11.58 18.98 25.41
C VAL A 26 -10.96 19.78 24.27
N ALA A 27 -10.00 20.65 24.60
CA ALA A 27 -9.13 21.29 23.62
C ALA A 27 -7.76 20.60 23.64
N VAL A 28 -7.20 20.32 22.47
CA VAL A 28 -5.84 19.77 22.34
C VAL A 28 -4.97 20.80 21.65
N VAL A 29 -3.83 21.11 22.26
CA VAL A 29 -2.82 21.99 21.65
C VAL A 29 -1.98 21.19 20.66
N LEU A 30 -1.92 21.68 19.44
CA LEU A 30 -1.06 21.17 18.37
C LEU A 30 0.23 22.00 18.35
N SER A 31 1.26 21.53 19.07
CA SER A 31 2.38 22.38 19.48
C SER A 31 3.60 22.42 18.56
N GLY A 32 3.85 21.38 17.75
CA GLY A 32 5.11 21.25 16.99
C GLY A 32 4.89 20.84 15.54
N GLY A 33 5.65 21.43 14.61
CA GLY A 33 5.50 21.26 13.17
C GLY A 33 6.81 21.22 12.38
N ASN A 34 7.95 21.09 13.06
CA ASN A 34 9.26 21.01 12.41
C ASN A 34 9.53 19.56 11.96
N MET A 35 9.02 19.18 10.80
CA MET A 35 9.16 17.83 10.26
C MET A 35 10.02 17.85 8.99
N ASP A 36 10.94 16.90 8.91
CA ASP A 36 11.71 16.63 7.71
C ASP A 36 10.81 16.14 6.55
N VAL A 37 11.04 16.65 5.33
CA VAL A 37 10.21 16.34 4.15
C VAL A 37 10.33 14.87 3.73
N THR A 38 11.50 14.25 3.96
CA THR A 38 11.70 12.82 3.71
C THR A 38 10.85 11.98 4.65
N LEU A 39 10.82 12.34 5.93
CA LEU A 39 9.96 11.68 6.91
C LEU A 39 8.47 11.85 6.56
N LEU A 40 8.06 13.04 6.14
CA LEU A 40 6.69 13.31 5.70
C LEU A 40 6.29 12.40 4.53
N SER A 41 7.18 12.25 3.54
CA SER A 41 6.95 11.36 2.38
C SER A 41 6.72 9.90 2.81
N VAL A 42 7.54 9.39 3.74
CA VAL A 42 7.38 8.05 4.30
C VAL A 42 6.04 7.89 5.04
N ILE A 43 5.62 8.90 5.80
CA ILE A 43 4.34 8.89 6.52
C ILE A 43 3.17 8.87 5.53
N ILE A 44 3.21 9.70 4.48
CA ILE A 44 2.19 9.74 3.43
C ILE A 44 2.08 8.37 2.75
N GLU A 45 3.21 7.77 2.37
CA GLU A 45 3.22 6.46 1.72
C GLU A 45 2.61 5.37 2.62
N LYS A 46 2.98 5.33 3.90
CA LYS A 46 2.37 4.41 4.88
C LYS A 46 0.87 4.66 5.04
N GLY A 47 0.44 5.92 5.06
CA GLY A 47 -0.97 6.30 5.14
C GLY A 47 -1.77 5.85 3.91
N LEU A 48 -1.19 5.95 2.71
CA LEU A 48 -1.81 5.49 1.47
C LEU A 48 -1.94 3.96 1.42
N LEU A 49 -0.91 3.23 1.88
CA LEU A 49 -0.98 1.77 2.02
C LEU A 49 -2.06 1.36 3.04
N LYS A 50 -2.05 1.97 4.23
CA LYS A 50 -3.01 1.65 5.30
C LYS A 50 -4.46 1.99 4.94
N SER A 51 -4.68 3.03 4.14
CA SER A 51 -6.02 3.42 3.67
C SER A 51 -6.49 2.66 2.43
N GLY A 52 -5.71 1.68 1.96
CA GLY A 52 -6.05 0.90 0.76
C GLY A 52 -6.00 1.72 -0.53
N ARG A 53 -5.31 2.87 -0.53
CA ARG A 53 -5.14 3.75 -1.71
C ARG A 53 -3.89 3.42 -2.52
N LYS A 54 -2.93 2.72 -1.93
CA LYS A 54 -1.83 2.07 -2.63
C LYS A 54 -1.75 0.62 -2.20
N MET A 55 -1.28 -0.23 -3.11
CA MET A 55 -1.06 -1.65 -2.90
C MET A 55 0.31 -2.03 -3.45
N LYS A 56 1.02 -2.92 -2.76
CA LYS A 56 2.29 -3.50 -3.22
C LYS A 56 2.11 -5.00 -3.29
N LEU A 57 2.47 -5.59 -4.42
CA LEU A 57 2.31 -7.00 -4.72
C LEU A 57 3.59 -7.54 -5.33
N THR A 58 3.95 -8.75 -4.98
CA THR A 58 4.92 -9.54 -5.75
C THR A 58 4.16 -10.69 -6.39
N VAL A 59 4.29 -10.80 -7.71
CA VAL A 59 3.66 -11.84 -8.51
C VAL A 59 4.71 -12.62 -9.29
N THR A 60 4.39 -13.85 -9.67
CA THR A 60 5.25 -14.67 -10.52
C THR A 60 4.67 -14.73 -11.93
N LEU A 61 5.48 -14.36 -12.92
CA LEU A 61 5.16 -14.46 -14.34
C LEU A 61 5.93 -15.61 -14.96
N ILE A 62 5.30 -16.34 -15.89
CA ILE A 62 6.02 -17.25 -16.78
C ILE A 62 6.89 -16.41 -17.71
N ASP A 63 8.18 -16.72 -17.83
CA ASP A 63 9.15 -16.00 -18.67
C ASP A 63 8.99 -16.37 -20.16
N LYS A 64 7.92 -15.83 -20.76
CA LYS A 64 7.67 -15.88 -22.20
C LYS A 64 7.25 -14.50 -22.74
N PRO A 65 7.47 -14.23 -24.03
CA PRO A 65 6.98 -13.01 -24.66
C PRO A 65 5.47 -12.80 -24.41
N GLY A 66 5.09 -11.58 -24.05
CA GLY A 66 3.69 -11.21 -23.80
C GLY A 66 3.19 -11.43 -22.36
N SER A 67 3.92 -12.12 -21.48
CA SER A 67 3.46 -12.35 -20.10
C SER A 67 3.24 -11.06 -19.31
N LEU A 68 4.17 -10.10 -19.43
CA LEU A 68 4.04 -8.80 -18.78
C LEU A 68 2.87 -7.98 -19.37
N MET A 69 2.69 -8.05 -20.69
CA MET A 69 1.56 -7.39 -21.37
C MET A 69 0.24 -7.89 -20.79
N ARG A 70 0.03 -9.21 -20.76
CA ARG A 70 -1.19 -9.82 -20.20
C ARG A 70 -1.43 -9.42 -18.74
N PHE A 71 -0.38 -9.41 -17.93
CA PHE A 71 -0.46 -8.97 -16.54
C PHE A 71 -0.91 -7.51 -16.43
N THR A 72 -0.29 -6.61 -17.19
CA THR A 72 -0.65 -5.18 -17.18
C THR A 72 -2.05 -4.90 -17.75
N GLU A 73 -2.51 -5.68 -18.75
CA GLU A 73 -3.90 -5.63 -19.24
C GLU A 73 -4.91 -5.96 -18.14
N ILE A 74 -4.64 -6.98 -17.32
CA ILE A 74 -5.52 -7.35 -16.20
C ILE A 74 -5.62 -6.20 -15.20
N LEU A 75 -4.49 -5.59 -14.82
CA LEU A 75 -4.49 -4.41 -13.94
C LEU A 75 -5.25 -3.23 -14.55
N GLN A 76 -5.14 -3.02 -15.86
CA GLN A 76 -5.89 -2.00 -16.59
C GLN A 76 -7.40 -2.28 -16.60
N LEU A 77 -7.83 -3.51 -16.84
CA LEU A 77 -9.24 -3.92 -16.77
C LEU A 77 -9.83 -3.75 -15.36
N LEU A 78 -9.01 -3.96 -14.33
CA LEU A 78 -9.37 -3.72 -12.94
C LEU A 78 -9.34 -2.24 -12.55
N ASN A 79 -8.90 -1.35 -13.44
CA ASN A 79 -8.79 0.09 -13.19
C ASN A 79 -7.81 0.42 -12.05
N ALA A 80 -6.69 -0.33 -11.98
CA ALA A 80 -5.57 -0.12 -11.08
C ALA A 80 -4.42 0.57 -11.81
N ASN A 81 -4.01 1.75 -11.34
CA ASN A 81 -2.92 2.51 -11.96
C ASN A 81 -1.55 1.99 -11.48
N ILE A 82 -0.63 1.70 -12.39
CA ILE A 82 0.71 1.20 -12.05
C ILE A 82 1.63 2.38 -11.77
N VAL A 83 2.18 2.43 -10.55
CA VAL A 83 3.13 3.48 -10.12
C VAL A 83 4.57 3.04 -10.33
N HIS A 84 4.84 1.77 -10.07
CA HIS A 84 6.18 1.21 -10.17
C HIS A 84 6.08 -0.28 -10.50
N ILE A 85 6.99 -0.76 -11.34
CA ILE A 85 7.13 -2.16 -11.67
C ILE A 85 8.61 -2.50 -11.72
N ALA A 86 9.00 -3.53 -10.98
CA ALA A 86 10.35 -4.08 -10.99
C ALA A 86 10.26 -5.56 -11.34
N TYR A 87 11.14 -5.99 -12.24
CA TYR A 87 11.13 -7.32 -12.83
C TYR A 87 12.48 -7.99 -12.55
N ASP A 88 12.44 -9.17 -11.93
CA ASP A 88 13.63 -9.91 -11.50
C ASP A 88 13.57 -11.37 -11.99
N ARG A 89 14.54 -11.74 -12.82
CA ARG A 89 14.75 -13.11 -13.37
C ARG A 89 15.81 -13.90 -12.61
N THR A 90 16.51 -13.27 -11.67
CA THR A 90 17.70 -13.81 -11.01
C THR A 90 17.42 -14.28 -9.59
N SER A 91 16.18 -14.14 -9.12
CA SER A 91 15.77 -14.55 -7.78
C SER A 91 15.91 -16.06 -7.59
N ILE A 92 16.60 -16.46 -6.53
CA ILE A 92 16.94 -17.85 -6.14
C ILE A 92 15.69 -18.69 -5.82
N SER A 93 14.52 -18.04 -5.73
CA SER A 93 13.21 -18.63 -5.44
C SER A 93 12.40 -19.01 -6.69
N LEU A 94 12.96 -18.86 -7.90
CA LEU A 94 12.27 -19.10 -9.15
C LEU A 94 12.57 -20.51 -9.69
N ASP A 95 11.51 -21.22 -10.09
CA ASP A 95 11.65 -22.35 -11.00
C ASP A 95 12.24 -21.88 -12.34
N TYR A 96 12.95 -22.75 -13.06
CA TYR A 96 13.58 -22.42 -14.33
C TYR A 96 12.55 -21.87 -15.33
N GLY A 97 12.64 -20.59 -15.69
CA GLY A 97 11.73 -19.95 -16.66
C GLY A 97 10.56 -19.17 -16.05
N ASP A 98 10.57 -18.88 -14.74
CA ASP A 98 9.67 -17.89 -14.12
C ASP A 98 10.42 -16.57 -13.83
N ALA A 99 9.67 -15.48 -13.65
CA ALA A 99 10.20 -14.18 -13.23
C ALA A 99 9.32 -13.56 -12.14
N ASN A 100 9.95 -12.98 -11.12
CA ASN A 100 9.22 -12.26 -10.08
C ASN A 100 9.04 -10.80 -10.48
N VAL A 101 7.81 -10.31 -10.34
CA VAL A 101 7.45 -8.93 -10.59
C VAL A 101 6.90 -8.30 -9.34
N THR A 102 7.61 -7.30 -8.85
CA THR A 102 7.11 -6.44 -7.78
C THR A 102 6.42 -5.24 -8.40
N VAL A 103 5.11 -5.13 -8.19
CA VAL A 103 4.28 -4.04 -8.69
C VAL A 103 3.74 -3.20 -7.55
N HIS A 104 3.79 -1.88 -7.71
CA HIS A 104 3.08 -0.93 -6.87
C HIS A 104 1.94 -0.32 -7.69
N VAL A 105 0.72 -0.38 -7.17
CA VAL A 105 -0.47 0.16 -7.83
C VAL A 105 -1.23 1.10 -6.92
N GLU A 106 -1.90 2.09 -7.52
CA GLU A 106 -2.92 2.90 -6.85
C GLU A 106 -4.27 2.21 -6.92
N THR A 107 -4.97 2.22 -5.80
CA THR A 107 -6.22 1.50 -5.59
C THR A 107 -7.27 2.41 -4.97
N LYS A 108 -8.52 1.96 -4.91
CA LYS A 108 -9.67 2.78 -4.51
C LYS A 108 -10.23 2.37 -3.14
N GLY A 109 -9.37 1.85 -2.27
CA GLY A 109 -9.75 1.26 -0.98
C GLY A 109 -9.63 -0.27 -0.97
N GLU A 110 -9.94 -0.86 0.19
CA GLU A 110 -9.73 -2.28 0.46
C GLU A 110 -10.55 -3.20 -0.44
N GLU A 111 -11.79 -2.85 -0.79
CA GLU A 111 -12.62 -3.67 -1.68
C GLU A 111 -12.01 -3.82 -3.07
N HIS A 112 -11.46 -2.72 -3.60
CA HIS A 112 -10.74 -2.74 -4.87
C HIS A 112 -9.47 -3.61 -4.78
N GLN A 113 -8.71 -3.52 -3.67
CA GLN A 113 -7.54 -4.38 -3.45
C GLN A 113 -7.91 -5.87 -3.40
N LYS A 114 -9.01 -6.21 -2.73
CA LYS A 114 -9.53 -7.59 -2.69
C LYS A 114 -9.93 -8.09 -4.07
N ALA A 115 -10.58 -7.25 -4.88
CA ALA A 115 -10.92 -7.59 -6.26
C ALA A 115 -9.67 -7.87 -7.11
N ILE A 116 -8.64 -7.01 -7.01
CA ILE A 116 -7.36 -7.23 -7.69
C ILE A 116 -6.71 -8.53 -7.25
N TYR A 117 -6.57 -8.74 -5.94
CA TYR A 117 -5.95 -9.93 -5.39
C TYR A 117 -6.67 -11.21 -5.83
N LYS A 118 -8.00 -11.20 -5.82
CA LYS A 118 -8.82 -12.34 -6.27
C LYS A 118 -8.52 -12.71 -7.72
N VAL A 119 -8.57 -11.75 -8.65
CA VAL A 119 -8.32 -12.02 -10.07
C VAL A 119 -6.88 -12.47 -10.31
N LEU A 120 -5.90 -11.86 -9.63
CA LEU A 120 -4.51 -12.29 -9.75
C LEU A 120 -4.28 -13.70 -9.22
N LYS A 121 -5.02 -14.11 -8.17
CA LYS A 121 -4.99 -15.49 -7.68
C LYS A 121 -5.65 -16.46 -8.65
N GLU A 122 -6.79 -16.11 -9.24
CA GLU A 122 -7.49 -16.93 -10.25
C GLU A 122 -6.63 -17.13 -11.52
N GLU A 123 -5.85 -16.13 -11.92
CA GLU A 123 -4.92 -16.19 -13.06
C GLU A 123 -3.55 -16.80 -12.72
N ASN A 124 -3.38 -17.36 -11.51
CA ASN A 124 -2.15 -18.00 -11.01
C ASN A 124 -0.90 -17.10 -10.90
N TYR A 125 -1.08 -15.79 -10.78
CA TYR A 125 0.01 -14.85 -10.55
C TYR A 125 0.48 -14.81 -9.09
N ILE A 126 -0.39 -15.22 -8.15
CA ILE A 126 -0.11 -15.31 -6.71
C ILE A 126 -0.28 -16.77 -6.31
N ARG A 127 0.80 -17.40 -5.85
CA ARG A 127 0.82 -18.77 -5.31
C ARG A 127 0.74 -18.69 -3.78
N ASP A 128 0.02 -19.62 -3.15
CA ASP A 128 -0.11 -19.74 -1.68
C ASP A 128 1.20 -20.21 -1.02
#